data_AF-A0A9W3KJX8-F1
#
_entry.id   AF-A0A9W3KJX8-F1
#
_cell.length_a   1.000
_cell.length_b   1.000
_cell.length_c   1.000
_cell.angle_alpha   90.00
_cell.angle_beta   90.00
_cell.angle_gamma   90.00
#
_symmetry.space_group_name_H-M   'P 1'
#
loop_
_entity.id
_entity.type
_entity.pdbx_description
1 polymer ?
#
loop_
_entity_poly.entity_id
_entity_poly.type
_entity_poly.pdbx_seq_one_letter_code
_entity_poly.pdbx_strand_id
1 'polypeptide(L)' 'MSLFEDTSQKDTKRKLAKTMDGIRHRYGKNSIMRGISYIKGATQRERNGKIGGHKA' A
#
# COMPACT_ATOMS: atom_id res chain seq x y z
N MET A 1 -3.27 20.90 7.79
CA MET A 1 -2.36 20.33 8.82
C MET A 1 -3.13 20.39 10.12
N SER A 2 -3.49 19.24 10.72
CA SER A 2 -4.35 19.23 11.91
C SER A 2 -3.56 19.70 13.14
N LEU A 3 -4.16 20.58 13.93
CA LEU A 3 -3.59 21.12 15.16
C LEU A 3 -3.51 20.08 16.29
N PHE A 4 -4.26 18.98 16.16
CA PHE A 4 -4.40 17.93 17.19
C PHE A 4 -3.68 16.61 16.84
N GLU A 5 -2.74 16.63 15.90
CA GLU A 5 -1.91 15.46 15.61
C GLU A 5 -0.79 15.31 16.65
N ASP A 6 -0.82 14.22 17.41
CA ASP A 6 0.28 13.78 18.26
C ASP A 6 1.55 13.54 17.41
N THR A 7 2.62 14.27 17.73
CA THR A 7 3.89 14.26 16.98
C THR A 7 4.55 12.88 16.98
N SER A 8 4.40 12.11 18.06
CA SER A 8 4.95 10.76 18.19
C SER A 8 4.27 9.77 17.23
N GLN A 9 2.96 9.88 17.09
CA GLN A 9 2.16 9.04 16.18
C GLN A 9 2.44 9.40 14.71
N LYS A 10 2.80 10.65 14.44
CA LYS A 10 3.16 11.11 13.10
C LYS A 10 4.47 10.51 12.62
N ASP A 11 5.49 10.50 13.47
CA ASP A 11 6.80 9.98 13.10
C ASP A 11 6.81 8.46 12.94
N THR A 12 6.06 7.74 13.78
CA THR A 12 5.86 6.29 13.60
C THR A 12 5.12 5.98 12.30
N LYS A 13 4.04 6.71 11.97
CA LYS A 13 3.33 6.58 10.69
C LYS A 13 4.24 6.89 9.49
N ARG A 14 5.08 7.93 9.58
CA ARG A 14 6.05 8.27 8.53
C ARG A 14 7.10 7.18 8.34
N LYS A 15 7.65 6.62 9.43
CA LYS A 15 8.60 5.50 9.37
C LYS A 15 7.96 4.29 8.70
N LEU A 16 6.73 3.93 9.09
CA LEU A 16 6.00 2.83 8.47
C LEU A 16 5.80 3.04 6.96
N ALA A 17 5.36 4.24 6.55
CA ALA A 17 5.17 4.58 5.14
C ALA A 17 6.48 4.46 4.35
N LYS A 18 7.59 5.01 4.87
CA LYS A 18 8.92 4.88 4.26
C LYS A 18 9.34 3.42 4.09
N THR A 19 9.11 2.57 5.10
CA THR A 19 9.43 1.14 5.02
C THR A 19 8.59 0.44 3.94
N MET A 20 7.29 0.73 3.87
CA MET A 20 6.41 0.18 2.82
C MET A 20 6.88 0.58 1.42
N ASP A 21 7.27 1.85 1.24
CA ASP A 21 7.78 2.34 -0.04
C ASP A 21 9.12 1.69 -0.41
N GLY A 22 10.01 1.50 0.56
CA GLY A 22 11.27 0.77 0.34
C GLY A 22 11.07 -0.67 -0.11
N ILE A 23 10.04 -1.36 0.40
CA ILE A 23 9.68 -2.71 -0.06
C ILE A 23 9.13 -2.65 -1.49
N ARG A 24 8.20 -1.73 -1.79
CA ARG A 24 7.63 -1.58 -3.14
C ARG A 24 8.69 -1.21 -4.18
N HIS A 25 9.67 -0.40 -3.80
CA HIS A 25 10.77 -0.03 -4.68
C HIS A 25 11.67 -1.23 -5.00
N ARG A 26 11.99 -2.06 -4.00
CA ARG A 26 12.86 -3.24 -4.18
C ARG A 26 12.19 -4.41 -4.90
N TYR A 27 10.93 -4.69 -4.58
CA TYR A 27 10.26 -5.91 -5.03
C TYR A 27 9.14 -5.65 -6.06
N GLY A 28 8.79 -4.37 -6.29
CA GLY A 28 7.73 -3.95 -7.20
C GLY A 28 6.44 -3.48 -6.51
N LYS A 29 5.57 -2.84 -7.29
CA LYS A 29 4.32 -2.24 -6.79
C LYS A 29 3.32 -3.26 -6.19
N ASN A 30 3.45 -4.54 -6.55
CA ASN A 30 2.55 -5.62 -6.14
C ASN A 30 3.04 -6.40 -4.91
N SER A 31 4.19 -6.03 -4.33
CA SER A 31 4.84 -6.78 -3.25
C SER A 31 4.17 -6.60 -1.89
N ILE A 32 3.32 -5.58 -1.73
CA ILE A 32 2.50 -5.37 -0.53
C ILE A 32 1.05 -5.22 -0.95
N MET A 33 0.18 -6.02 -0.32
CA MET A 33 -1.27 -5.90 -0.43
C MET A 33 -1.90 -5.81 0.95
N ARG A 34 -3.05 -5.14 1.02
CA ARG A 34 -3.82 -5.06 2.28
C ARG A 34 -4.55 -6.38 2.49
N GLY A 35 -4.79 -6.76 3.75
CA GLY A 35 -5.58 -7.95 4.09
C GLY A 35 -6.98 -7.93 3.45
N ILE A 36 -7.62 -6.77 3.42
CA ILE A 36 -8.91 -6.55 2.73
C ILE A 36 -8.86 -6.85 1.23
N SER A 37 -7.68 -6.88 0.63
CA SER A 37 -7.53 -7.21 -0.79
C SER A 37 -7.66 -8.72 -1.06
N TYR A 38 -7.74 -9.56 -0.02
CA TYR A 38 -7.88 -11.01 -0.12
C TYR A 38 -9.28 -11.53 0.21
N ILE A 39 -10.19 -10.66 0.66
CA ILE A 39 -11.56 -11.06 0.96
C ILE A 39 -12.34 -11.39 -0.32
N LYS A 40 -13.37 -12.23 -0.19
CA LYS A 40 -14.28 -12.56 -1.30
C LYS A 40 -14.94 -11.28 -1.83
N GLY A 41 -14.81 -11.01 -3.13
CA GLY A 41 -15.32 -9.80 -3.78
C GLY A 41 -14.29 -8.66 -3.92
N ALA A 42 -13.09 -8.78 -3.35
CA ALA A 42 -12.03 -7.81 -3.58
C ALA A 42 -11.46 -7.90 -5.01
N THR A 43 -11.48 -6.79 -5.74
CA THR A 43 -10.98 -6.71 -7.13
C THR A 43 -9.51 -6.28 -7.23
N GLN A 44 -8.89 -5.94 -6.10
CA GLN A 44 -7.56 -5.32 -6.09
C GLN A 44 -6.46 -6.27 -6.61
N ARG A 45 -6.57 -7.58 -6.35
CA ARG A 45 -5.64 -8.59 -6.90
C ARG A 45 -5.72 -8.67 -8.41
N GLU A 46 -6.93 -8.78 -8.95
CA GLU A 46 -7.16 -8.82 -10.40
C GLU A 46 -6.69 -7.54 -11.08
N ARG A 47 -6.97 -6.37 -10.48
CA ARG A 47 -6.51 -5.08 -11.01
C ARG A 47 -4.99 -4.97 -11.01
N ASN A 48 -4.32 -5.45 -9.96
CA ASN A 48 -2.86 -5.41 -9.87
C ASN A 48 -2.15 -6.30 -10.90
N GLY A 49 -2.84 -7.32 -11.44
CA GLY A 49 -2.37 -8.16 -12.54
C GLY A 49 -2.64 -7.61 -13.94
N LYS A 50 -3.30 -6.45 -14.07
CA LYS A 50 -3.57 -5.82 -15.36
C LYS A 50 -2.52 -4.77 -15.71
N ILE A 51 -2.10 -4.73 -16.97
CA ILE A 51 -1.25 -3.68 -17.55
C ILE A 51 -2.13 -2.87 -18.51
N GLY A 52 -2.30 -1.57 -18.24
CA GLY A 52 -3.13 -0.70 -19.09
C GLY A 52 -4.61 -1.07 -19.18
N GLY A 53 -5.13 -1.86 -18.23
CA GLY A 53 -6.51 -2.37 -18.27
C GLY A 53 -6.67 -3.73 -18.95
N HIS A 54 -5.63 -4.18 -19.64
CA HIS A 54 -5.56 -5.51 -20.25
C HIS A 54 -4.89 -6.49 -19.29
N LYS A 55 -5.26 -7.77 -19.40
CA LYS A 55 -4.58 -8.82 -18.65
C LYS A 55 -3.15 -8.90 -19.18
N ALA A 56 -2.17 -8.80 -18.28
CA ALA A 56 -0.77 -9.05 -18.61
C ALA A 56 -0.58 -10.51 -19.04
#